data_AF-A0A0Q4DPC8-F1
#
_entry.id   AF-A0A0Q4DPC8-F1
#
_cell.length_a   1.000
_cell.length_b   1.000
_cell.length_c   1.000
_cell.angle_alpha   90.00
_cell.angle_beta   90.00
_cell.angle_gamma   90.00
#
_symmetry.space_group_name_H-M   'P 1'
#
loop_
_entity.id
_entity.type
_entity.pdbx_description
1 polymer ?
#
loop_
_entity_poly.entity_id
_entity_poly.type
_entity_poly.pdbx_seq_one_letter_code
_entity_poly.pdbx_strand_id
1 'polypeptide(L)' 'MTKTKPTVKPWVVGDAPVVDGIRWRIEQIDKKAFPQVVMRALSTTNHGIQWSTDIDTLNKIRREAA' A
#
# COMPACT_ATOMS: atom_id res chain seq x y z
N MET A 1 24.19 -16.13 -15.39
CA MET A 1 23.08 -15.16 -15.53
C MET A 1 22.37 -15.05 -14.18
N THR A 2 22.78 -14.09 -13.35
CA THR A 2 22.12 -13.79 -12.08
C THR A 2 20.78 -13.13 -12.40
N LYS A 3 19.68 -13.89 -12.29
CA LYS A 3 18.33 -13.33 -12.27
C LYS A 3 18.24 -12.47 -11.00
N THR A 4 18.46 -11.16 -11.12
CA THR A 4 18.10 -10.19 -10.11
C THR A 4 16.60 -10.35 -9.88
N LYS A 5 16.21 -10.97 -8.75
CA LYS A 5 14.82 -10.93 -8.30
C LYS A 5 14.42 -9.45 -8.32
N PRO A 6 13.27 -9.08 -8.92
CA PRO A 6 12.79 -7.72 -8.80
C PRO A 6 12.61 -7.44 -7.31
N THR A 7 13.48 -6.60 -6.76
CA THR A 7 13.39 -6.15 -5.38
C THR A 7 12.15 -5.27 -5.33
N VAL A 8 11.01 -5.85 -4.96
CA VAL A 8 9.81 -5.08 -4.65
C VAL A 8 10.22 -4.16 -3.51
N LYS A 9 10.38 -2.87 -3.81
CA LYS A 9 10.68 -1.86 -2.79
C LYS A 9 9.62 -2.03 -1.69
N PRO A 10 9.95 -2.10 -0.40
CA PRO A 10 8.93 -2.23 0.63
C PRO A 10 8.03 -0.99 0.64
N TRP A 11 6.75 -1.17 0.98
CA TRP A 11 5.86 -0.05 1.25
C TRP A 11 6.27 0.65 2.55
N VAL A 12 6.12 1.97 2.59
CA VAL A 12 6.42 2.78 3.79
C VAL A 12 5.24 3.68 4.14
N VAL A 13 5.16 4.06 5.41
CA VAL A 13 4.17 5.06 5.87
C VAL A 13 4.37 6.35 5.08
N GLY A 14 3.27 6.91 4.58
CA GLY A 14 3.26 8.07 3.69
C GLY A 14 3.23 7.72 2.20
N ASP A 15 3.51 6.49 1.79
CA ASP A 15 3.27 6.07 0.41
C ASP A 15 1.78 6.18 0.07
N ALA A 16 1.51 6.44 -1.21
CA ALA A 16 0.16 6.70 -1.68
C ALA A 16 -0.29 5.78 -2.83
N PRO A 17 -0.57 4.49 -2.57
CA PRO A 17 -1.01 3.55 -3.60
C PRO A 17 -2.39 3.92 -4.17
N VAL A 18 -2.61 3.58 -5.44
CA VAL A 18 -3.94 3.64 -6.07
C VAL A 18 -4.50 2.23 -6.10
N VAL A 19 -5.69 2.06 -5.52
CA VAL A 19 -6.40 0.77 -5.46
C VAL A 19 -7.83 1.01 -5.88
N ASP A 20 -8.28 0.28 -6.91
CA ASP A 20 -9.61 0.41 -7.51
C ASP A 20 -9.95 1.87 -7.88
N GLY A 21 -8.95 2.63 -8.37
CA GLY A 21 -9.10 4.05 -8.74
C GLY A 21 -9.13 5.03 -7.56
N ILE A 22 -9.01 4.55 -6.32
CA ILE A 22 -8.94 5.40 -5.13
C ILE A 22 -7.48 5.56 -4.74
N ARG A 23 -7.03 6.81 -4.57
CA ARG A 23 -5.73 7.10 -3.98
C ARG A 23 -5.82 6.95 -2.46
N TRP A 24 -5.02 6.06 -1.92
CA TRP A 24 -4.91 5.79 -0.49
C TRP A 24 -3.60 6.36 0.04
N ARG A 25 -3.53 6.72 1.32
CA ARG A 25 -2.30 7.07 2.03
C ARG A 25 -2.05 6.01 3.10
N ILE A 26 -0.86 5.43 3.13
CA ILE A 26 -0.48 4.52 4.21
C ILE A 26 -0.26 5.32 5.49
N GLU A 27 -1.04 5.04 6.52
CA GLU A 27 -0.93 5.68 7.83
C GLU A 27 -0.11 4.84 8.81
N GLN A 28 -0.25 3.52 8.72
CA GLN A 28 0.43 2.59 9.63
C GLN A 28 0.79 1.30 8.91
N ILE A 29 1.95 0.75 9.27
CA ILE A 29 2.38 -0.59 8.88
C ILE A 29 2.76 -1.32 10.17
N ASP A 30 1.93 -2.28 10.60
CA ASP A 30 2.30 -3.20 11.65
C ASP A 30 3.19 -4.30 11.05
N LYS A 31 4.34 -4.57 11.69
CA LYS A 31 5.32 -5.59 11.27
C LYS A 31 5.33 -6.80 12.20
N LYS A 32 4.35 -6.94 13.08
CA LYS A 32 4.16 -8.14 13.92
C LYS A 32 3.85 -9.36 13.04
N ALA A 33 3.62 -10.51 13.67
CA ALA A 33 3.44 -11.83 13.04
C ALA A 33 2.47 -11.84 11.83
N PHE A 34 1.54 -10.88 11.74
CA PHE A 34 0.72 -10.61 10.57
C PHE A 34 0.90 -9.16 10.13
N PRO A 35 1.70 -8.89 9.10
CA PRO A 35 1.96 -7.52 8.70
C PRO A 35 0.71 -6.88 8.10
N GLN A 36 0.15 -5.91 8.82
CA GLN A 36 -1.04 -5.18 8.39
C GLN A 36 -0.67 -3.78 7.98
N VAL A 37 -1.34 -3.29 6.94
CA VAL A 37 -1.25 -1.93 6.45
C VAL A 37 -2.59 -1.25 6.66
N VAL A 38 -2.57 -0.14 7.38
CA VAL A 38 -3.72 0.74 7.54
C VAL A 38 -3.54 1.91 6.59
N MET A 39 -4.56 2.19 5.81
CA MET A 39 -4.59 3.24 4.81
C MET A 39 -5.82 4.11 4.97
N ARG A 40 -5.68 5.38 4.59
CA ARG A 40 -6.79 6.34 4.54
C ARG A 40 -6.99 6.84 3.12
N ALA A 41 -8.24 6.91 2.66
CA ALA A 41 -8.56 7.44 1.35
C ALA A 41 -8.26 8.95 1.29
N LEU A 42 -7.57 9.37 0.21
CA LEU A 42 -7.27 10.76 -0.09
C LEU A 42 -8.28 11.40 -1.05
N SER A 43 -9.27 10.64 -1.53
CA SER A 43 -10.34 11.17 -2.37
C SER A 43 -11.23 12.14 -1.58
N THR A 44 -11.71 13.19 -2.24
CA THR A 44 -12.69 14.14 -1.69
C THR A 44 -14.05 13.49 -1.44
N THR A 45 -14.44 12.50 -2.25
CA THR A 45 -15.72 11.78 -2.08
C THR A 45 -15.66 10.70 -1.01
N ASN A 46 -14.48 10.14 -0.77
CA ASN A 46 -14.26 9.05 0.20
C ASN A 46 -13.43 9.51 1.40
N HIS A 47 -13.44 10.82 1.70
CA HIS A 47 -12.59 11.40 2.72
C HIS A 47 -12.90 10.80 4.10
N GLY A 48 -11.87 10.33 4.80
CA GLY A 48 -12.02 9.70 6.12
C GLY A 48 -12.33 8.20 6.09
N ILE A 49 -12.49 7.58 4.91
CA ILE A 49 -12.57 6.11 4.83
C ILE A 49 -11.20 5.51 5.13
N GLN A 50 -11.17 4.58 6.08
CA GLN A 50 -10.02 3.78 6.42
C GLN A 50 -10.17 2.37 5.84
N TRP A 51 -9.08 1.83 5.32
CA TRP A 51 -9.00 0.46 4.84
C TRP A 51 -7.76 -0.22 5.43
N SER A 52 -7.94 -1.44 5.91
CA SER A 52 -6.87 -2.28 6.44
C SER A 52 -6.70 -3.52 5.56
N THR A 53 -5.47 -3.81 5.18
CA THR A 53 -5.12 -4.99 4.36
C THR A 53 -3.79 -5.59 4.83
N ASP A 54 -3.42 -6.76 4.32
CA ASP A 54 -2.11 -7.34 4.54
C ASP A 54 -1.07 -6.81 3.55
N ILE A 55 0.20 -6.83 3.95
CA ILE A 55 1.29 -6.33 3.11
C ILE A 55 1.43 -7.11 1.79
N ASP A 56 1.06 -8.39 1.76
CA ASP A 56 1.19 -9.24 0.56
C ASP A 56 0.13 -8.88 -0.48
N THR A 57 -1.09 -8.56 -0.05
CA THR A 57 -2.14 -7.98 -0.89
C THR A 57 -1.68 -6.64 -1.45
N LEU A 58 -1.08 -5.78 -0.62
CA LEU A 58 -0.56 -4.50 -1.09
C LEU A 58 0.61 -4.65 -2.08
N ASN A 59 1.45 -5.66 -1.93
CA ASN A 59 2.55 -5.96 -2.87
C ASN A 59 2.06 -6.46 -4.24
N LYS A 60 0.84 -7.00 -4.32
CA LYS A 60 0.22 -7.41 -5.60
C LYS A 60 -0.36 -6.22 -6.36
N ILE A 61 -0.62 -5.10 -5.68
CA ILE A 61 -1.10 -3.88 -6.32
C ILE A 61 0.04 -3.29 -7.14
N ARG A 62 -0.23 -3.02 -8.42
CA ARG A 62 0.74 -2.35 -9.29
C ARG A 62 1.05 -0.98 -8.71
N ARG A 63 2.34 -0.74 -8.46
CA ARG A 63 2.85 0.60 -8.18
C ARG A 63 2.73 1.39 -9.47
N GLU A 64 1.59 2.02 -9.69
CA GLU A 64 1.53 3.09 -10.68
C GLU A 64 2.45 4.19 -10.15
N ALA A 65 3.61 4.31 -10.77
CA ALA A 65 4.50 5.45 -10.59
C ALA A 65 3.69 6.68 -11.02
N ALA A 66 3.33 7.51 -10.03
CA ALA A 66 2.88 8.87 -10.28
C ALA A 66 4.00 9.67 -10.95
#